data_AF-A0A8I6RM64-F1
#
_entry.id   AF-A0A8I6RM64-F1
#
_cell.length_a   1.000
_cell.length_b   1.000
_cell.length_c   1.000
_cell.angle_alpha   90.00
_cell.angle_beta   90.00
_cell.angle_gamma   90.00
#
_symmetry.space_group_name_H-M   'P 1'
#
loop_
_entity.id
_entity.type
_entity.pdbx_description
1 polymer ?
#
loop_
_entity_poly.entity_id
_entity_poly.type
_entity_poly.pdbx_seq_one_letter_code
_entity_poly.pdbx_strand_id
1 'polypeptide(L)'
;MCYFNFITTVLWLPALVSANVHVDGNSQNGEAFNKPETWMTYPLTKNDYKFGQISGVAVDALDNIYIFHRAGRIWNANSFDIENNFLQPQEGPIKENTILVFDKNGTLLNEWGSGIFFLPHGITVDAEFNVWVTDVALHQIMKLSPQSKSAVLVLGVRLTPGRDSSHFCKPTSVAVTANGDFFVADGYCNSRIMKFNSKGVKILEWGRTTVNKDFRTPDPGEFFIPHALALAEDKNLVFVADRENGRVQCFNANTGNFSFIVSSKAIGHRIFSVAYSSVDGGAIYVVNGVDFGQNVPVQGFKLSMKGELLGSFGPLTNPHDIAISNNGKNVYVVEISPFKAWKFVLNNCTSQTKSESSKMTTSQPLPVKQEAVYTIPASEKGLTGALMVTGACILFSAAIVISAFKYSRSRESGSADWDSLIQNADI
;
A
#
# COMPACT_ATOMS: atom_id res chain seq x y z
N MET A 1 72.62 -10.51 12.46
CA MET A 1 71.74 -11.32 13.34
C MET A 1 71.30 -10.40 14.45
N CYS A 2 70.09 -9.90 14.32
CA CYS A 2 69.59 -8.60 14.77
C CYS A 2 68.13 -8.78 15.21
N TYR A 3 67.50 -8.03 16.13
CA TYR A 3 67.90 -6.93 17.00
C TYR A 3 66.80 -6.82 18.09
N PHE A 4 67.20 -6.41 19.29
CA PHE A 4 66.35 -5.76 20.29
C PHE A 4 65.77 -4.44 19.74
N ASN A 5 64.63 -3.95 20.27
CA ASN A 5 64.59 -2.61 20.90
C ASN A 5 63.24 -2.21 21.52
N PHE A 6 63.39 -1.63 22.72
CA PHE A 6 62.46 -0.76 23.44
C PHE A 6 62.19 0.55 22.67
N ILE A 7 61.07 1.24 22.99
CA ILE A 7 61.02 2.57 23.65
C ILE A 7 59.61 3.21 23.47
N THR A 8 59.16 3.80 24.57
CA THR A 8 58.00 4.67 24.83
C THR A 8 58.13 6.11 24.31
N THR A 9 57.05 6.75 23.82
CA THR A 9 56.62 8.17 24.01
C THR A 9 55.35 8.45 23.17
N VAL A 10 54.19 8.85 23.73
CA VAL A 10 53.69 10.19 24.12
C VAL A 10 53.71 11.27 23.02
N LEU A 11 52.49 11.61 22.56
CA LEU A 11 51.91 12.87 22.01
C LEU A 11 52.83 13.98 21.46
N TRP A 12 52.47 14.53 20.28
CA TRP A 12 52.07 15.94 20.04
C TRP A 12 51.69 16.17 18.55
N LEU A 13 50.68 17.03 18.31
CA LEU A 13 50.23 17.49 16.99
C LEU A 13 51.30 18.30 16.23
N PRO A 14 51.19 18.39 14.89
CA PRO A 14 50.91 19.72 14.34
C PRO A 14 49.88 19.73 13.20
N ALA A 15 49.10 20.80 13.19
CA ALA A 15 48.29 21.24 12.05
C ALA A 15 49.19 21.61 10.86
N LEU A 16 48.75 21.31 9.64
CA LEU A 16 49.21 21.99 8.44
C LEU A 16 48.04 22.27 7.50
N VAL A 17 47.98 23.56 7.19
CA VAL A 17 47.04 24.29 6.34
C VAL A 17 47.10 23.75 4.92
N SER A 18 45.95 23.65 4.25
CA SER A 18 45.90 23.80 2.79
C SER A 18 44.81 24.79 2.42
N ALA A 19 45.21 25.71 1.56
CA ALA A 19 44.58 26.98 1.29
C ALA A 19 43.38 26.87 0.33
N ASN A 20 42.46 27.81 0.50
CA ASN A 20 41.35 28.09 -0.40
C ASN A 20 41.81 28.23 -1.85
N VAL A 21 41.12 27.55 -2.77
CA VAL A 21 40.96 28.02 -4.15
C VAL A 21 39.52 28.50 -4.28
N HIS A 22 39.35 29.81 -4.32
CA HIS A 22 38.12 30.46 -4.77
C HIS A 22 38.05 30.29 -6.28
N VAL A 23 37.04 29.59 -6.77
CA VAL A 23 36.62 29.67 -8.18
C VAL A 23 35.27 30.36 -8.18
N ASP A 24 35.28 31.64 -8.52
CA ASP A 24 34.07 32.39 -8.87
C ASP A 24 33.49 31.79 -10.15
N GLY A 25 32.45 30.97 -9.98
CA GLY A 25 31.68 30.37 -11.04
C GLY A 25 30.20 30.66 -10.82
N ASN A 26 29.78 31.85 -11.23
CA ASN A 26 28.38 32.20 -11.36
C ASN A 26 27.72 31.30 -12.42
N SER A 27 27.12 30.20 -12.01
CA SER A 27 26.17 29.44 -12.84
C SER A 27 24.83 29.35 -12.11
N GLN A 28 24.05 30.43 -12.21
CA GLN A 28 22.60 30.31 -12.15
C GLN A 28 22.12 29.59 -13.42
N ASN A 29 22.19 28.26 -13.42
CA ASN A 29 21.39 27.44 -14.30
C ASN A 29 20.27 26.87 -13.45
N GLY A 30 19.08 27.44 -13.66
CA GLY A 30 17.91 27.21 -12.84
C GLY A 30 17.59 25.73 -12.68
N GLU A 31 17.47 25.32 -11.42
CA GLU A 31 16.55 24.24 -11.08
C GLU A 31 15.20 24.64 -11.68
N ALA A 32 14.77 23.89 -12.70
CA ALA A 32 13.39 23.94 -13.11
C ALA A 32 12.59 23.56 -11.87
N PHE A 33 11.99 24.56 -11.21
CA PHE A 33 10.97 24.35 -10.21
C PHE A 33 9.83 23.59 -10.89
N ASN A 34 9.93 22.26 -10.90
CA ASN A 34 8.82 21.40 -11.29
C ASN A 34 7.73 21.69 -10.28
N LYS A 35 6.73 22.47 -10.73
CA LYS A 35 5.53 22.73 -9.97
C LYS A 35 5.00 21.38 -9.46
N PRO A 36 4.64 21.26 -8.18
CA PRO A 36 4.15 20.00 -7.64
C PRO A 36 2.96 19.52 -8.48
N GLU A 37 2.99 18.24 -8.86
CA GLU A 37 1.91 17.61 -9.61
C GLU A 37 0.57 17.83 -8.88
N THR A 38 -0.44 18.30 -9.61
CA THR A 38 -1.79 18.45 -9.07
C THR A 38 -2.69 17.34 -9.57
N TRP A 39 -3.37 16.66 -8.66
CA TRP A 39 -4.25 15.53 -8.95
C TRP A 39 -5.71 15.90 -8.69
N MET A 40 -6.59 15.63 -9.65
CA MET A 40 -8.04 15.77 -9.49
C MET A 40 -8.63 14.43 -9.03
N THR A 41 -9.49 14.47 -8.03
CA THR A 41 -10.09 13.27 -7.42
C THR A 41 -11.56 13.15 -7.78
N TYR A 42 -11.95 11.99 -8.26
CA TYR A 42 -13.34 11.65 -8.59
C TYR A 42 -13.71 10.30 -7.97
N PRO A 43 -14.96 10.12 -7.50
CA PRO A 43 -15.50 8.77 -7.32
C PRO A 43 -15.39 7.99 -8.62
N LEU A 44 -15.00 6.72 -8.56
CA LEU A 44 -14.94 5.87 -9.76
C LEU A 44 -16.34 5.68 -10.35
N THR A 45 -17.35 5.50 -9.52
CA THR A 45 -18.73 5.20 -9.96
C THR A 45 -19.63 6.42 -9.91
N LYS A 46 -20.56 6.54 -10.86
CA LYS A 46 -21.47 7.69 -10.97
C LYS A 46 -22.67 7.71 -10.00
N ASN A 47 -23.06 6.56 -9.43
CA ASN A 47 -24.36 6.39 -8.74
C ASN A 47 -24.25 5.82 -7.31
N ASP A 48 -23.20 6.17 -6.54
CA ASP A 48 -22.99 5.64 -5.19
C ASP A 48 -23.14 4.11 -5.12
N TYR A 49 -22.47 3.40 -6.04
CA TYR A 49 -22.49 1.94 -6.03
C TYR A 49 -22.01 1.44 -4.66
N LYS A 50 -22.79 0.55 -4.04
CA LYS A 50 -22.50 0.06 -2.68
C LYS A 50 -21.63 -1.18 -2.77
N PHE A 51 -20.37 -1.01 -2.41
CA PHE A 51 -19.43 -2.11 -2.28
C PHE A 51 -19.41 -2.67 -0.85
N GLY A 52 -18.99 -3.92 -0.74
CA GLY A 52 -18.36 -4.41 0.48
C GLY A 52 -16.93 -3.90 0.64
N GLN A 53 -16.14 -4.55 1.50
CA GLN A 53 -14.69 -4.37 1.50
C GLN A 53 -14.14 -4.58 0.09
N ILE A 54 -13.57 -3.53 -0.51
CA ILE A 54 -12.97 -3.62 -1.84
C ILE A 54 -11.51 -4.02 -1.67
N SER A 55 -11.16 -5.22 -2.12
CA SER A 55 -9.85 -5.80 -1.91
C SER A 55 -8.92 -5.66 -3.10
N GLY A 56 -9.44 -5.43 -4.30
CA GLY A 56 -8.59 -5.37 -5.49
C GLY A 56 -9.13 -4.46 -6.58
N VAL A 57 -8.20 -3.87 -7.33
CA VAL A 57 -8.49 -3.13 -8.55
C VAL A 57 -7.50 -3.50 -9.65
N ALA A 58 -8.00 -3.69 -10.87
CA ALA A 58 -7.16 -3.93 -12.03
C ALA A 58 -7.66 -3.13 -13.24
N VAL A 59 -6.79 -2.92 -14.22
CA VAL A 59 -7.11 -2.29 -15.50
C VAL A 59 -6.75 -3.25 -16.62
N ASP A 60 -7.66 -3.45 -17.57
CA ASP A 60 -7.39 -4.27 -18.76
C ASP A 60 -6.77 -3.47 -19.91
N ALA A 61 -6.44 -4.15 -21.01
CA ALA A 61 -5.84 -3.54 -22.20
C ALA A 61 -6.73 -2.49 -22.89
N LEU A 62 -8.03 -2.40 -22.54
CA LEU A 62 -8.99 -1.44 -23.09
C LEU A 62 -9.27 -0.27 -22.12
N ASP A 63 -8.51 -0.16 -21.02
CA ASP A 63 -8.76 0.78 -19.92
C ASP A 63 -10.12 0.55 -19.21
N ASN A 64 -10.66 -0.68 -19.21
CA ASN A 64 -11.76 -1.04 -18.32
C ASN A 64 -11.22 -1.36 -16.93
N ILE A 65 -11.98 -0.98 -15.91
CA ILE A 65 -11.59 -1.07 -14.50
C ILE A 65 -12.34 -2.21 -13.84
N TYR A 66 -11.59 -3.17 -13.32
CA TYR A 66 -12.10 -4.33 -12.59
C TYR A 66 -12.01 -4.05 -11.11
N ILE A 67 -13.10 -4.25 -10.39
CA ILE A 67 -13.19 -4.13 -8.94
C ILE A 67 -13.49 -5.51 -8.36
N PHE A 68 -12.68 -5.94 -7.41
CA PHE A 68 -12.89 -7.18 -6.64
C PHE A 68 -13.27 -6.83 -5.21
N HIS A 69 -14.47 -7.22 -4.79
CA HIS A 69 -15.03 -6.85 -3.49
C HIS A 69 -15.66 -8.05 -2.77
N ARG A 70 -15.84 -7.91 -1.47
CA ARG A 70 -16.31 -8.98 -0.57
C ARG A 70 -17.82 -8.98 -0.34
N ALA A 71 -18.58 -8.12 -1.02
CA ALA A 71 -20.02 -7.93 -0.77
C ALA A 71 -20.32 -7.79 0.73
N GLY A 72 -21.21 -8.62 1.29
CA GLY A 72 -21.50 -8.61 2.72
C GLY A 72 -20.44 -9.26 3.62
N ARG A 73 -19.46 -9.99 3.05
CA ARG A 73 -18.45 -10.71 3.84
C ARG A 73 -17.36 -9.74 4.33
N ILE A 74 -17.00 -9.86 5.60
CA ILE A 74 -16.01 -9.01 6.26
C ILE A 74 -14.83 -9.86 6.71
N TRP A 75 -13.62 -9.45 6.32
CA TRP A 75 -12.40 -9.91 6.98
C TRP A 75 -12.18 -9.07 8.24
N ASN A 76 -12.20 -9.72 9.40
CA ASN A 76 -11.87 -9.15 10.70
C ASN A 76 -11.06 -10.16 11.53
N ALA A 77 -10.84 -9.84 12.81
CA ALA A 77 -10.07 -10.68 13.73
C ALA A 77 -10.65 -12.09 13.94
N ASN A 78 -11.94 -12.29 13.65
CA ASN A 78 -12.66 -13.56 13.87
C ASN A 78 -12.82 -14.40 12.59
N SER A 79 -12.15 -14.02 11.49
CA SER A 79 -12.25 -14.76 10.23
C SER A 79 -11.42 -16.04 10.21
N PHE A 80 -10.35 -16.13 11.02
CA PHE A 80 -9.41 -17.25 11.03
C PHE A 80 -9.01 -17.65 12.45
N ASP A 81 -8.69 -18.93 12.66
CA ASP A 81 -8.01 -19.41 13.86
C ASP A 81 -6.49 -19.10 13.83
N ILE A 82 -5.78 -19.57 14.86
CA ILE A 82 -4.33 -19.39 15.00
C ILE A 82 -3.53 -20.20 13.98
N GLU A 83 -4.10 -21.30 13.48
CA GLU A 83 -3.54 -22.14 12.42
C GLU A 83 -3.84 -21.60 11.01
N ASN A 84 -4.55 -20.47 10.90
CA ASN A 84 -4.98 -19.83 9.66
C ASN A 84 -6.10 -20.56 8.90
N ASN A 85 -6.84 -21.46 9.54
CA ASN A 85 -8.06 -22.02 8.95
C ASN A 85 -9.19 -21.00 9.00
N PHE A 86 -10.00 -20.95 7.94
CA PHE A 86 -11.16 -20.07 7.88
C PHE A 86 -12.29 -20.59 8.79
N LEU A 87 -12.87 -19.72 9.62
CA LEU A 87 -13.82 -20.10 10.68
C LEU A 87 -15.28 -20.17 10.24
N GLN A 88 -15.62 -19.73 9.02
CA GLN A 88 -17.01 -19.69 8.52
C GLN A 88 -17.25 -20.51 7.23
N PRO A 89 -16.66 -21.71 7.05
CA PRO A 89 -16.83 -22.48 5.81
C PRO A 89 -18.29 -22.85 5.53
N GLN A 90 -19.10 -23.01 6.58
CA GLN A 90 -20.52 -23.35 6.52
C GLN A 90 -21.41 -22.29 5.86
N GLU A 91 -20.97 -21.02 5.85
CA GLU A 91 -21.72 -19.96 5.17
C GLU A 91 -21.71 -20.13 3.64
N GLY A 92 -20.78 -20.93 3.13
CA GLY A 92 -20.56 -21.10 1.71
C GLY A 92 -19.92 -19.86 1.06
N PRO A 93 -19.77 -19.89 -0.28
CA PRO A 93 -19.26 -18.78 -1.05
C PRO A 93 -20.24 -17.59 -1.04
N ILE A 94 -19.70 -16.39 -1.28
CA ILE A 94 -20.46 -15.14 -1.44
C ILE A 94 -21.46 -15.32 -2.58
N LYS A 95 -22.73 -14.97 -2.33
CA LYS A 95 -23.84 -15.20 -3.29
C LYS A 95 -24.02 -14.07 -4.28
N GLU A 96 -23.50 -12.89 -3.96
CA GLU A 96 -23.52 -11.70 -4.80
C GLU A 96 -22.38 -11.72 -5.83
N ASN A 97 -22.52 -10.92 -6.89
CA ASN A 97 -21.43 -10.66 -7.82
C ASN A 97 -20.28 -9.94 -7.11
N THR A 98 -19.07 -10.47 -7.23
CA THR A 98 -17.86 -10.01 -6.51
C THR A 98 -16.87 -9.32 -7.44
N ILE A 99 -16.98 -9.53 -8.75
CA ILE A 99 -16.17 -8.87 -9.77
C ILE A 99 -17.06 -7.94 -10.58
N LEU A 100 -16.70 -6.67 -10.62
CA LEU A 100 -17.44 -5.61 -11.29
C LEU A 100 -16.52 -4.92 -12.30
N VAL A 101 -17.01 -4.71 -13.52
CA VAL A 101 -16.23 -4.10 -14.61
C VAL A 101 -16.85 -2.77 -14.98
N PHE A 102 -16.06 -1.70 -14.94
CA PHE A 102 -16.48 -0.34 -15.28
C PHE A 102 -15.71 0.19 -16.48
N ASP A 103 -16.34 1.05 -17.27
CA ASP A 103 -15.61 1.86 -18.25
C ASP A 103 -14.80 2.97 -17.56
N LYS A 104 -13.94 3.65 -18.33
CA LYS A 104 -13.16 4.81 -17.87
C LYS A 104 -13.98 5.99 -17.31
N ASN A 105 -15.29 6.01 -17.56
CA ASN A 105 -16.22 7.03 -17.10
C ASN A 105 -17.03 6.58 -15.88
N GLY A 106 -16.79 5.39 -15.33
CA GLY A 106 -17.52 4.88 -14.17
C GLY A 106 -18.86 4.22 -14.47
N THR A 107 -19.12 3.86 -15.72
CA THR A 107 -20.33 3.14 -16.14
C THR A 107 -20.10 1.64 -15.94
N LEU A 108 -21.00 0.95 -15.23
CA LEU A 108 -20.93 -0.51 -15.08
C LEU A 108 -21.16 -1.18 -16.43
N LEU A 109 -20.20 -2.00 -16.86
CA LEU A 109 -20.23 -2.77 -18.10
C LEU A 109 -20.64 -4.22 -17.87
N ASN A 110 -20.17 -4.82 -16.77
CA ASN A 110 -20.42 -6.23 -16.46
C ASN A 110 -20.24 -6.52 -14.96
N GLU A 111 -20.89 -7.56 -14.46
CA GLU A 111 -20.75 -8.05 -13.09
C GLU A 111 -20.94 -9.57 -13.02
N TRP A 112 -20.07 -10.25 -12.25
CA TRP A 112 -20.07 -11.70 -12.12
C TRP A 112 -19.28 -12.16 -10.87
N GLY A 113 -19.06 -13.47 -10.71
CA GLY A 113 -18.29 -14.04 -9.60
C GLY A 113 -19.12 -14.53 -8.41
N SER A 114 -20.45 -14.51 -8.54
CA SER A 114 -21.38 -15.12 -7.59
C SER A 114 -21.09 -16.62 -7.40
N GLY A 115 -21.06 -17.06 -6.14
CA GLY A 115 -20.91 -18.46 -5.76
C GLY A 115 -19.50 -19.03 -5.88
N ILE A 116 -18.48 -18.20 -6.13
CA ILE A 116 -17.10 -18.67 -6.34
C ILE A 116 -16.23 -18.47 -5.09
N PHE A 117 -16.24 -17.27 -4.51
CA PHE A 117 -15.25 -16.81 -3.54
C PHE A 117 -15.76 -16.81 -2.10
N PHE A 118 -14.85 -16.94 -1.14
CA PHE A 118 -15.11 -16.85 0.29
C PHE A 118 -14.55 -15.58 0.89
N LEU A 119 -13.33 -15.19 0.54
CA LEU A 119 -12.72 -13.96 1.03
C LEU A 119 -11.77 -13.37 -0.03
N PRO A 120 -12.33 -12.65 -1.02
CA PRO A 120 -11.59 -11.94 -2.06
C PRO A 120 -10.38 -11.13 -1.57
N HIS A 121 -9.28 -11.19 -2.31
CA HIS A 121 -8.10 -10.36 -2.08
C HIS A 121 -7.58 -9.71 -3.37
N GLY A 122 -6.55 -10.25 -4.02
CA GLY A 122 -5.94 -9.65 -5.21
C GLY A 122 -6.72 -9.92 -6.49
N ILE A 123 -6.63 -9.01 -7.45
CA ILE A 123 -7.15 -9.16 -8.82
C ILE A 123 -6.15 -8.61 -9.83
N THR A 124 -6.01 -9.26 -10.98
CA THR A 124 -5.21 -8.78 -12.13
C THR A 124 -5.85 -9.29 -13.41
N VAL A 125 -5.74 -8.53 -14.50
CA VAL A 125 -6.26 -8.93 -15.82
C VAL A 125 -5.07 -9.09 -16.76
N ASP A 126 -4.97 -10.24 -17.44
CA ASP A 126 -3.91 -10.47 -18.41
C ASP A 126 -4.27 -9.96 -19.81
N ALA A 127 -3.31 -10.03 -20.75
CA ALA A 127 -3.47 -9.54 -22.12
C ALA A 127 -4.54 -10.30 -22.93
N GLU A 128 -4.95 -11.48 -22.48
CA GLU A 128 -6.03 -12.29 -23.07
C GLU A 128 -7.38 -12.04 -22.39
N PHE A 129 -7.47 -11.03 -21.51
CA PHE A 129 -8.63 -10.70 -20.69
C PHE A 129 -9.02 -11.78 -19.67
N ASN A 130 -8.12 -12.70 -19.34
CA ASN A 130 -8.36 -13.59 -18.21
C ASN A 130 -8.17 -12.81 -16.90
N VAL A 131 -9.04 -13.10 -15.94
CA VAL A 131 -9.01 -12.50 -14.62
C VAL A 131 -8.35 -13.47 -13.64
N TRP A 132 -7.25 -13.03 -13.06
CA TRP A 132 -6.47 -13.75 -12.05
C TRP A 132 -6.80 -13.19 -10.68
N VAL A 133 -7.13 -14.07 -9.74
CA VAL A 133 -7.57 -13.67 -8.40
C VAL A 133 -6.94 -14.51 -7.32
N THR A 134 -6.81 -13.93 -6.13
CA THR A 134 -6.50 -14.66 -4.91
C THR A 134 -7.66 -14.62 -3.94
N ASP A 135 -7.86 -15.72 -3.23
CA ASP A 135 -8.84 -15.81 -2.15
C ASP A 135 -8.14 -16.31 -0.88
N VAL A 136 -8.16 -15.48 0.17
CA VAL A 136 -7.40 -15.79 1.38
C VAL A 136 -8.06 -16.86 2.23
N ALA A 137 -9.38 -17.03 2.16
CA ALA A 137 -10.08 -18.08 2.91
C ALA A 137 -9.94 -19.41 2.20
N LEU A 138 -9.96 -19.42 0.87
CA LEU A 138 -9.74 -20.63 0.08
C LEU A 138 -8.28 -21.06 0.05
N HIS A 139 -7.33 -20.17 0.37
CA HIS A 139 -5.88 -20.40 0.20
C HIS A 139 -5.52 -20.73 -1.25
N GLN A 140 -6.17 -20.06 -2.19
CA GLN A 140 -6.12 -20.40 -3.61
C GLN A 140 -5.87 -19.19 -4.51
N ILE A 141 -5.29 -19.50 -5.68
CA ILE A 141 -5.19 -18.63 -6.85
C ILE A 141 -6.06 -19.23 -7.95
N MET A 142 -6.79 -18.40 -8.66
CA MET A 142 -7.65 -18.84 -9.77
C MET A 142 -7.42 -17.97 -11.01
N LYS A 143 -7.32 -18.62 -12.18
CA LYS A 143 -7.42 -17.98 -13.50
C LYS A 143 -8.83 -18.21 -14.03
N LEU A 144 -9.53 -17.13 -14.35
CA LEU A 144 -10.90 -17.13 -14.82
C LEU A 144 -10.92 -16.55 -16.24
N SER A 145 -11.44 -17.30 -17.19
CA SER A 145 -11.48 -16.89 -18.59
C SER A 145 -12.89 -16.43 -18.95
N PRO A 146 -13.06 -15.31 -19.68
CA PRO A 146 -14.38 -14.91 -20.19
C PRO A 146 -14.96 -15.93 -21.19
N GLN A 147 -14.14 -16.84 -21.73
CA GLN A 147 -14.56 -17.92 -22.62
C GLN A 147 -14.98 -19.20 -21.88
N SER A 148 -14.80 -19.29 -20.56
CA SER A 148 -15.07 -20.50 -19.77
C SER A 148 -16.09 -20.23 -18.67
N LYS A 149 -16.97 -21.21 -18.41
CA LYS A 149 -17.92 -21.18 -17.28
C LYS A 149 -17.27 -21.57 -15.94
N SER A 150 -16.04 -22.06 -15.96
CA SER A 150 -15.30 -22.51 -14.79
C SER A 150 -13.86 -22.01 -14.82
N ALA A 151 -13.19 -21.99 -13.66
CA ALA A 151 -11.79 -21.63 -13.58
C ALA A 151 -10.95 -22.50 -14.51
N VAL A 152 -10.08 -21.87 -15.29
CA VAL A 152 -9.18 -22.56 -16.24
C VAL A 152 -7.89 -23.01 -15.57
N LEU A 153 -7.55 -22.43 -14.42
CA LEU A 153 -6.48 -22.86 -13.53
C LEU A 153 -6.88 -22.57 -12.09
N VAL A 154 -6.63 -23.52 -11.19
CA VAL A 154 -6.73 -23.34 -9.74
C VAL A 154 -5.47 -23.91 -9.11
N LEU A 155 -4.78 -23.10 -8.31
CA LEU A 155 -3.62 -23.51 -7.51
C LEU A 155 -3.92 -23.31 -6.03
N GLY A 156 -3.37 -24.19 -5.18
CA GLY A 156 -3.69 -24.23 -3.75
C GLY A 156 -4.73 -25.29 -3.41
N VAL A 157 -4.72 -25.75 -2.16
CA VAL A 157 -5.70 -26.71 -1.64
C VAL A 157 -6.81 -25.96 -0.94
N ARG A 158 -8.04 -26.21 -1.40
CA ARG A 158 -9.24 -25.49 -0.96
C ARG A 158 -9.37 -25.52 0.56
N LEU A 159 -9.49 -24.33 1.17
CA LEU A 159 -9.68 -24.12 2.61
C LEU A 159 -8.54 -24.67 3.50
N THR A 160 -7.40 -25.03 2.90
CA THR A 160 -6.29 -25.66 3.63
C THR A 160 -5.04 -24.79 3.52
N PRO A 161 -4.63 -24.08 4.59
CA PRO A 161 -3.39 -23.33 4.59
C PRO A 161 -2.18 -24.27 4.51
N GLY A 162 -1.09 -23.78 3.93
CA GLY A 162 0.20 -24.47 3.98
C GLY A 162 1.33 -23.70 3.32
N ARG A 163 2.53 -24.28 3.35
CA ARG A 163 3.76 -23.67 2.83
C ARG A 163 4.53 -24.59 1.86
N ASP A 164 4.07 -25.80 1.59
CA ASP A 164 4.73 -26.62 0.57
C ASP A 164 4.48 -26.08 -0.86
N SER A 165 4.91 -26.82 -1.88
CA SER A 165 4.80 -26.40 -3.29
C SER A 165 3.38 -26.39 -3.84
N SER A 166 2.43 -27.03 -3.17
CA SER A 166 1.03 -27.18 -3.59
C SER A 166 0.04 -26.36 -2.77
N HIS A 167 0.47 -25.83 -1.62
CA HIS A 167 -0.35 -25.02 -0.72
C HIS A 167 0.06 -23.54 -0.75
N PHE A 168 -0.88 -22.68 -0.39
CA PHE A 168 -0.65 -21.28 -0.07
C PHE A 168 -1.16 -20.99 1.34
N CYS A 169 -0.77 -19.86 1.90
CA CYS A 169 -1.27 -19.38 3.17
C CYS A 169 -1.71 -17.92 3.03
N LYS A 170 -3.01 -17.75 2.72
CA LYS A 170 -3.65 -16.45 2.49
C LYS A 170 -2.89 -15.65 1.40
N PRO A 171 -2.86 -16.15 0.14
CA PRO A 171 -2.13 -15.51 -0.95
C PRO A 171 -2.73 -14.13 -1.28
N THR A 172 -1.87 -13.18 -1.62
CA THR A 172 -2.23 -11.76 -1.65
C THR A 172 -2.34 -11.19 -3.07
N SER A 173 -1.46 -11.59 -3.99
CA SER A 173 -1.42 -10.97 -5.31
C SER A 173 -0.86 -11.93 -6.36
N VAL A 174 -1.28 -11.71 -7.61
CA VAL A 174 -0.76 -12.37 -8.81
C VAL A 174 -0.30 -11.29 -9.77
N ALA A 175 0.85 -11.46 -10.42
CA ALA A 175 1.23 -10.64 -11.56
C ALA A 175 1.60 -11.53 -12.75
N VAL A 176 1.02 -11.25 -13.91
CA VAL A 176 1.08 -12.11 -15.10
C VAL A 176 1.88 -11.40 -16.17
N THR A 177 2.88 -12.08 -16.71
CA THR A 177 3.72 -11.57 -17.80
C THR A 177 3.06 -11.78 -19.15
N ALA A 178 3.54 -11.08 -20.19
CA ALA A 178 2.99 -11.18 -21.54
C ALA A 178 3.03 -12.60 -22.15
N ASN A 179 3.93 -13.48 -21.71
CA ASN A 179 3.99 -14.88 -22.18
C ASN A 179 3.07 -15.83 -21.40
N GLY A 180 2.35 -15.32 -20.40
CA GLY A 180 1.46 -16.08 -19.52
C GLY A 180 2.13 -16.72 -18.30
N ASP A 181 3.45 -16.62 -18.15
CA ASP A 181 4.11 -16.93 -16.87
C ASP A 181 3.65 -15.93 -15.82
N PHE A 182 3.61 -16.34 -14.56
CA PHE A 182 3.05 -15.51 -13.51
C PHE A 182 3.77 -15.68 -12.17
N PHE A 183 3.63 -14.65 -11.35
CA PHE A 183 4.16 -14.57 -10.00
C PHE A 183 3.02 -14.55 -9.00
N VAL A 184 3.23 -15.15 -7.84
CA VAL A 184 2.28 -15.15 -6.73
C VAL A 184 3.00 -14.64 -5.49
N ALA A 185 2.39 -13.67 -4.80
CA ALA A 185 2.77 -13.27 -3.46
C ALA A 185 1.96 -14.10 -2.44
N ASP A 186 2.65 -14.87 -1.63
CA ASP A 186 2.06 -15.75 -0.61
C ASP A 186 2.42 -15.20 0.78
N GLY A 187 1.52 -14.37 1.33
CA GLY A 187 1.96 -13.24 2.14
C GLY A 187 1.47 -13.11 3.58
N TYR A 188 0.22 -13.39 3.92
CA TYR A 188 -0.25 -13.08 5.29
C TYR A 188 0.32 -14.04 6.34
N CYS A 189 0.48 -15.32 5.99
CA CYS A 189 1.06 -16.32 6.88
C CYS A 189 2.27 -17.05 6.28
N ASN A 190 2.68 -16.66 5.08
CA ASN A 190 3.95 -17.03 4.46
C ASN A 190 4.78 -15.77 4.16
N SER A 191 5.98 -15.94 3.60
CA SER A 191 6.88 -14.82 3.28
C SER A 191 7.68 -15.15 2.03
N ARG A 192 6.98 -15.46 0.94
CA ARG A 192 7.60 -15.91 -0.31
C ARG A 192 6.91 -15.35 -1.54
N ILE A 193 7.69 -15.23 -2.61
CA ILE A 193 7.22 -15.05 -3.97
C ILE A 193 7.48 -16.34 -4.74
N MET A 194 6.49 -16.77 -5.52
CA MET A 194 6.59 -17.97 -6.35
C MET A 194 6.35 -17.59 -7.81
N LYS A 195 7.19 -18.09 -8.71
CA LYS A 195 7.02 -17.96 -10.16
C LYS A 195 6.53 -19.29 -10.73
N PHE A 196 5.55 -19.23 -11.62
CA PHE A 196 4.99 -20.36 -12.34
C PHE A 196 5.00 -20.08 -13.84
N ASN A 197 5.04 -21.15 -14.64
CA ASN A 197 4.77 -21.01 -16.07
C ASN A 197 3.26 -20.89 -16.34
N SER A 198 2.90 -20.57 -17.58
CA SER A 198 1.49 -20.46 -18.02
C SER A 198 0.61 -21.69 -17.79
N LYS A 199 1.21 -22.86 -17.51
CA LYS A 199 0.51 -24.11 -17.18
C LYS A 199 0.38 -24.37 -15.67
N GLY A 200 0.85 -23.45 -14.83
CA GLY A 200 0.82 -23.59 -13.38
C GLY A 200 1.93 -24.47 -12.79
N VAL A 201 2.99 -24.75 -13.54
CA VAL A 201 4.17 -25.48 -13.03
C VAL A 201 5.15 -24.49 -12.40
N LYS A 202 5.55 -24.74 -11.15
CA LYS A 202 6.49 -23.88 -10.42
C LYS A 202 7.86 -23.83 -11.11
N ILE A 203 8.37 -22.62 -11.31
CA ILE A 203 9.69 -22.35 -11.89
C ILE A 203 10.67 -21.93 -10.78
N LEU A 204 10.29 -20.94 -9.96
CA LEU A 204 11.15 -20.35 -8.93
C LEU A 204 10.36 -20.07 -7.65
N GLU A 205 11.08 -19.99 -6.54
CA GLU A 205 10.56 -19.57 -5.25
C GLU A 205 11.69 -18.86 -4.49
N TRP A 206 11.38 -17.71 -3.89
CA TRP A 206 12.32 -16.99 -3.03
C TRP A 206 11.57 -16.21 -1.95
N GLY A 207 12.32 -15.75 -0.95
CA GLY A 207 11.79 -15.00 0.19
C GLY A 207 11.93 -15.77 1.50
N ARG A 208 12.11 -15.00 2.58
CA ARG A 208 12.09 -15.51 3.95
C ARG A 208 11.38 -14.50 4.85
N THR A 209 10.92 -14.95 6.00
CA THR A 209 10.24 -14.08 6.97
C THR A 209 11.23 -13.08 7.54
N THR A 210 10.80 -11.82 7.67
CA THR A 210 11.53 -10.80 8.41
C THR A 210 11.67 -11.23 9.86
N VAL A 211 12.91 -11.33 10.33
CA VAL A 211 13.19 -11.63 11.74
C VAL A 211 13.64 -10.35 12.40
N ASN A 212 12.72 -9.68 13.12
CA ASN A 212 13.01 -8.45 13.88
C ASN A 212 13.87 -8.76 15.11
N LYS A 213 15.12 -9.14 14.88
CA LYS A 213 16.17 -9.15 15.90
C LYS A 213 16.89 -7.81 15.82
N ASP A 214 16.85 -7.07 16.92
CA ASP A 214 17.74 -5.92 17.18
C ASP A 214 17.43 -4.61 16.45
N PHE A 215 16.16 -4.31 16.13
CA PHE A 215 15.76 -3.03 15.50
C PHE A 215 16.51 -2.69 14.19
N ARG A 216 17.08 -3.70 13.52
CA ARG A 216 17.77 -3.53 12.24
C ARG A 216 16.77 -3.40 11.10
N THR A 217 17.17 -2.65 10.06
CA THR A 217 16.46 -2.67 8.78
C THR A 217 16.47 -4.09 8.24
N PRO A 218 15.31 -4.69 7.91
CA PRO A 218 15.26 -6.05 7.39
C PRO A 218 16.13 -6.25 6.15
N ASP A 219 16.73 -7.41 5.99
CA ASP A 219 17.62 -7.67 4.85
C ASP A 219 16.86 -7.77 3.51
N PRO A 220 17.54 -7.58 2.36
CA PRO A 220 16.98 -7.91 1.06
C PRO A 220 16.50 -9.36 0.97
N GLY A 221 15.30 -9.56 0.40
CA GLY A 221 14.66 -10.86 0.30
C GLY A 221 13.97 -11.34 1.59
N GLU A 222 13.97 -10.52 2.66
CA GLU A 222 13.11 -10.73 3.82
C GLU A 222 11.81 -9.97 3.64
N PHE A 223 10.68 -10.64 3.83
CA PHE A 223 9.36 -10.05 3.71
C PHE A 223 8.60 -10.10 5.02
N PHE A 224 7.82 -9.07 5.28
CA PHE A 224 6.77 -9.07 6.29
C PHE A 224 5.46 -8.69 5.60
N ILE A 225 4.74 -9.73 5.18
CA ILE A 225 3.54 -9.65 4.34
C ILE A 225 3.85 -9.07 2.95
N PRO A 226 4.43 -9.87 2.02
CA PRO A 226 4.43 -9.50 0.61
C PRO A 226 2.96 -9.41 0.14
N HIS A 227 2.49 -8.20 -0.16
CA HIS A 227 1.06 -7.91 -0.26
C HIS A 227 0.58 -7.61 -1.68
N ALA A 228 1.42 -6.99 -2.51
CA ALA A 228 1.11 -6.68 -3.90
C ALA A 228 2.32 -6.88 -4.80
N LEU A 229 2.05 -7.14 -6.08
CA LEU A 229 3.04 -7.32 -7.12
C LEU A 229 2.79 -6.35 -8.27
N ALA A 230 3.87 -5.80 -8.84
CA ALA A 230 3.84 -5.11 -10.12
C ALA A 230 4.97 -5.61 -11.01
N LEU A 231 4.71 -5.70 -12.32
CA LEU A 231 5.72 -6.09 -13.30
C LEU A 231 6.24 -4.86 -14.05
N ALA A 232 7.56 -4.76 -14.14
CA ALA A 232 8.24 -3.86 -15.06
C ALA A 232 8.94 -4.71 -16.13
N GLU A 233 8.14 -5.22 -17.07
CA GLU A 233 8.64 -6.14 -18.11
C GLU A 233 9.70 -5.49 -19.01
N ASP A 234 9.59 -4.19 -19.28
CA ASP A 234 10.60 -3.40 -20.02
C ASP A 234 11.95 -3.32 -19.29
N LYS A 235 11.98 -3.68 -17.99
CA LYS A 235 13.18 -3.73 -17.16
C LYS A 235 13.54 -5.14 -16.68
N ASN A 236 12.75 -6.15 -17.03
CA ASN A 236 12.84 -7.51 -16.49
C ASN A 236 12.83 -7.55 -14.95
N LEU A 237 11.90 -6.79 -14.33
CA LEU A 237 11.77 -6.71 -12.87
C LEU A 237 10.36 -7.07 -12.40
N VAL A 238 10.30 -7.65 -11.21
CA VAL A 238 9.09 -7.79 -10.39
C VAL A 238 9.24 -6.97 -9.11
N PHE A 239 8.27 -6.13 -8.82
CA PHE A 239 8.21 -5.29 -7.63
C PHE A 239 7.27 -5.92 -6.61
N VAL A 240 7.67 -5.92 -5.36
CA VAL A 240 6.93 -6.54 -4.25
C VAL A 240 6.67 -5.47 -3.20
N ALA A 241 5.39 -5.19 -2.94
CA ALA A 241 5.01 -4.37 -1.80
C ALA A 241 5.20 -5.18 -0.51
N ASP A 242 6.26 -4.88 0.25
CA ASP A 242 6.59 -5.52 1.52
C ASP A 242 5.91 -4.76 2.65
N ARG A 243 4.66 -5.16 2.96
CA ARG A 243 3.66 -4.29 3.57
C ARG A 243 4.08 -3.77 4.92
N GLU A 244 4.45 -4.64 5.85
CA GLU A 244 4.76 -4.23 7.22
C GLU A 244 6.20 -3.72 7.38
N ASN A 245 6.98 -3.74 6.31
CA ASN A 245 8.31 -3.14 6.24
C ASN A 245 8.32 -1.79 5.48
N GLY A 246 7.18 -1.32 4.97
CA GLY A 246 7.03 0.02 4.37
C GLY A 246 7.89 0.27 3.13
N ARG A 247 8.22 -0.77 2.36
CA ARG A 247 9.19 -0.70 1.27
C ARG A 247 8.78 -1.54 0.07
N VAL A 248 9.11 -1.10 -1.14
CA VAL A 248 8.98 -1.93 -2.33
C VAL A 248 10.33 -2.61 -2.60
N GLN A 249 10.35 -3.93 -2.61
CA GLN A 249 11.55 -4.69 -3.00
C GLN A 249 11.45 -5.08 -4.48
N CYS A 250 12.53 -4.85 -5.24
CA CYS A 250 12.58 -5.12 -6.67
C CYS A 250 13.54 -6.27 -6.96
N PHE A 251 13.09 -7.25 -7.75
CA PHE A 251 13.84 -8.46 -8.08
C PHE A 251 13.88 -8.66 -9.60
N ASN A 252 14.94 -9.30 -10.09
CA ASN A 252 15.00 -9.76 -11.47
C ASN A 252 13.91 -10.81 -11.72
N ALA A 253 13.03 -10.58 -12.69
CA ALA A 253 11.88 -11.45 -12.94
C ALA A 253 12.28 -12.84 -13.49
N ASN A 254 13.47 -12.99 -14.05
CA ASN A 254 13.94 -14.27 -14.57
C ASN A 254 14.68 -15.12 -13.54
N THR A 255 15.39 -14.50 -12.60
CA THR A 255 16.24 -15.24 -11.64
C THR A 255 15.75 -15.17 -10.20
N GLY A 256 14.85 -14.24 -9.86
CA GLY A 256 14.46 -13.97 -8.47
C GLY A 256 15.54 -13.26 -7.65
N ASN A 257 16.66 -12.86 -8.26
CA ASN A 257 17.74 -12.17 -7.56
C ASN A 257 17.30 -10.75 -7.18
N PHE A 258 17.67 -10.34 -5.97
CA PHE A 258 17.45 -8.98 -5.51
C PHE A 258 18.16 -7.96 -6.41
N SER A 259 17.51 -6.82 -6.65
CA SER A 259 18.03 -5.71 -7.44
C SER A 259 18.20 -4.46 -6.57
N PHE A 260 17.11 -3.87 -6.09
CA PHE A 260 17.13 -2.67 -5.23
C PHE A 260 15.84 -2.53 -4.41
N ILE A 261 15.83 -1.58 -3.49
CA ILE A 261 14.67 -1.19 -2.68
C ILE A 261 14.22 0.21 -3.10
N VAL A 262 12.91 0.42 -3.13
CA VAL A 262 12.28 1.73 -3.27
C VAL A 262 11.53 2.03 -1.98
N SER A 263 11.87 3.14 -1.34
CA SER A 263 11.30 3.58 -0.07
C SER A 263 11.36 5.09 0.05
N SER A 264 10.41 5.69 0.77
CA SER A 264 10.41 7.12 1.10
C SER A 264 9.88 7.34 2.50
N LYS A 265 10.49 8.27 3.26
CA LYS A 265 10.00 8.63 4.60
C LYS A 265 8.56 9.15 4.58
N ALA A 266 8.11 9.72 3.47
CA ALA A 266 6.76 10.24 3.30
C ALA A 266 5.67 9.15 3.36
N ILE A 267 6.03 7.90 3.06
CA ILE A 267 5.12 6.76 3.02
C ILE A 267 4.79 6.24 4.42
N GLY A 268 5.74 6.33 5.35
CA GLY A 268 5.67 5.67 6.66
C GLY A 268 6.15 4.22 6.59
N HIS A 269 5.68 3.40 7.53
CA HIS A 269 6.14 2.02 7.70
C HIS A 269 5.25 0.98 7.01
N ARG A 270 4.20 1.41 6.31
CA ARG A 270 3.24 0.48 5.68
C ARG A 270 2.95 0.82 4.23
N ILE A 271 3.02 -0.18 3.36
CA ILE A 271 2.55 -0.07 1.98
C ILE A 271 1.59 -1.21 1.65
N PHE A 272 0.45 -0.89 1.07
CA PHE A 272 -0.56 -1.91 0.76
C PHE A 272 -0.47 -2.37 -0.68
N SER A 273 -0.20 -1.46 -1.62
CA SER A 273 -0.07 -1.85 -3.01
C SER A 273 0.94 -1.02 -3.78
N VAL A 274 1.38 -1.58 -4.90
CA VAL A 274 2.36 -1.01 -5.82
C VAL A 274 1.88 -1.21 -7.25
N ALA A 275 2.04 -0.18 -8.08
CA ALA A 275 1.86 -0.25 -9.53
C ALA A 275 3.04 0.42 -10.23
N TYR A 276 3.29 -0.01 -11.48
CA TYR A 276 4.40 0.46 -12.30
C TYR A 276 3.87 1.03 -13.62
N SER A 277 4.48 2.12 -14.09
CA SER A 277 4.14 2.74 -15.39
C SER A 277 5.38 2.92 -16.26
N SER A 278 5.49 2.11 -17.32
CA SER A 278 6.56 2.25 -18.33
C SER A 278 6.41 3.52 -19.17
N VAL A 279 5.18 4.02 -19.33
CA VAL A 279 4.87 5.22 -20.13
C VAL A 279 5.02 6.53 -19.34
N ASP A 280 5.17 6.47 -18.02
CA ASP A 280 5.44 7.62 -17.16
C ASP A 280 6.87 7.55 -16.59
N GLY A 281 7.86 7.39 -17.48
CA GLY A 281 9.28 7.41 -17.12
C GLY A 281 9.72 6.27 -16.19
N GLY A 282 8.93 5.20 -16.06
CA GLY A 282 9.17 4.14 -15.08
C GLY A 282 8.76 4.51 -13.66
N ALA A 283 7.81 5.44 -13.49
CA ALA A 283 7.31 5.82 -12.18
C ALA A 283 6.66 4.65 -11.44
N ILE A 284 6.81 4.69 -10.11
CA ILE A 284 6.27 3.72 -9.17
C ILE A 284 5.17 4.41 -8.38
N TYR A 285 3.99 3.80 -8.36
CA TYR A 285 2.85 4.30 -7.61
C TYR A 285 2.61 3.37 -6.44
N VAL A 286 2.43 3.93 -5.26
CA VAL A 286 2.14 3.16 -4.05
C VAL A 286 1.02 3.81 -3.27
N VAL A 287 0.29 2.99 -2.52
CA VAL A 287 -0.63 3.46 -1.47
C VAL A 287 -0.14 2.95 -0.13
N ASN A 288 -0.03 3.85 0.85
CA ASN A 288 0.24 3.45 2.22
C ASN A 288 -1.07 3.07 2.94
N GLY A 289 -1.01 2.82 4.24
CA GLY A 289 -2.22 2.66 5.05
C GLY A 289 -2.05 3.27 6.42
N VAL A 290 -3.05 3.08 7.28
CA VAL A 290 -3.00 3.58 8.67
C VAL A 290 -1.77 3.02 9.38
N ASP A 291 -0.92 3.93 9.84
CA ASP A 291 0.34 3.65 10.54
C ASP A 291 0.21 4.09 12.00
N PHE A 292 0.23 3.13 12.92
CA PHE A 292 0.09 3.39 14.35
C PHE A 292 1.45 3.83 14.92
N GLY A 293 1.68 5.13 14.99
CA GLY A 293 2.88 5.71 15.62
C GLY A 293 3.65 6.71 14.77
N GLN A 294 3.28 6.91 13.52
CA GLN A 294 3.80 7.95 12.64
C GLN A 294 2.66 8.88 12.22
N ASN A 295 2.89 10.19 12.23
CA ASN A 295 1.93 11.18 11.75
C ASN A 295 2.12 11.43 10.25
N VAL A 296 2.07 10.37 9.44
CA VAL A 296 2.12 10.46 7.97
C VAL A 296 0.72 10.44 7.37
N PRO A 297 0.46 11.20 6.29
CA PRO A 297 -0.83 11.18 5.62
C PRO A 297 -1.09 9.81 4.97
N VAL A 298 -2.33 9.31 5.09
CA VAL A 298 -2.79 8.14 4.34
C VAL A 298 -3.21 8.60 2.94
N GLN A 299 -2.43 8.24 1.93
CA GLN A 299 -2.60 8.70 0.56
C GLN A 299 -1.80 7.83 -0.44
N GLY A 300 -1.94 8.14 -1.72
CA GLY A 300 -1.08 7.59 -2.75
C GLY A 300 0.14 8.46 -3.03
N PHE A 301 1.22 7.83 -3.47
CA PHE A 301 2.49 8.48 -3.78
C PHE A 301 2.99 8.01 -5.15
N LYS A 302 3.54 8.94 -5.91
CA LYS A 302 4.30 8.69 -7.14
C LYS A 302 5.79 8.86 -6.82
N LEU A 303 6.59 7.84 -7.10
CA LEU A 303 8.02 7.79 -6.81
C LEU A 303 8.84 7.55 -8.06
N SER A 304 10.08 8.03 -8.05
CA SER A 304 11.11 7.58 -8.98
C SER A 304 11.58 6.16 -8.63
N MET A 305 12.26 5.50 -9.56
CA MET A 305 12.92 4.20 -9.32
C MET A 305 13.97 4.22 -8.20
N LYS A 306 14.39 5.42 -7.75
CA LYS A 306 15.31 5.62 -6.61
C LYS A 306 14.58 5.91 -5.29
N GLY A 307 13.25 5.99 -5.30
CA GLY A 307 12.44 6.32 -4.13
C GLY A 307 12.26 7.83 -3.87
N GLU A 308 12.64 8.69 -4.81
CA GLU A 308 12.38 10.13 -4.69
C GLU A 308 10.89 10.41 -4.89
N LEU A 309 10.32 11.27 -4.06
CA LEU A 309 8.91 11.66 -4.16
C LEU A 309 8.70 12.60 -5.35
N LEU A 310 7.90 12.15 -6.33
CA LEU A 310 7.53 12.92 -7.52
C LEU A 310 6.18 13.62 -7.36
N GLY A 311 5.27 13.01 -6.58
CA GLY A 311 3.93 13.55 -6.33
C GLY A 311 3.14 12.71 -5.34
N SER A 312 1.98 13.21 -4.93
CA SER A 312 1.04 12.51 -4.05
C SER A 312 -0.40 12.83 -4.41
N PHE A 313 -1.31 11.89 -4.15
CA PHE A 313 -2.74 12.00 -4.46
C PHE A 313 -3.59 11.42 -3.34
N GLY A 314 -4.65 12.11 -2.94
CA GLY A 314 -5.45 11.79 -1.76
C GLY A 314 -6.27 13.00 -1.29
N PRO A 315 -6.70 13.05 -0.02
CA PRO A 315 -6.45 12.07 1.04
C PRO A 315 -7.22 10.74 0.84
N LEU A 316 -6.77 9.71 1.52
CA LEU A 316 -7.41 8.40 1.62
C LEU A 316 -7.63 8.04 3.10
N THR A 317 -8.45 7.03 3.37
CA THR A 317 -8.77 6.53 4.73
C THR A 317 -8.11 5.19 5.00
N ASN A 318 -8.35 4.18 4.16
CA ASN A 318 -7.80 2.84 4.32
C ASN A 318 -7.70 2.15 2.94
N PRO A 319 -6.79 2.64 2.07
CA PRO A 319 -6.61 2.09 0.74
C PRO A 319 -5.95 0.72 0.81
N HIS A 320 -6.31 -0.14 -0.14
CA HIS A 320 -5.89 -1.53 -0.17
C HIS A 320 -5.18 -1.90 -1.46
N ASP A 321 -5.64 -1.39 -2.60
CA ASP A 321 -5.07 -1.71 -3.90
C ASP A 321 -5.07 -0.51 -4.86
N ILE A 322 -4.15 -0.54 -5.82
CA ILE A 322 -3.92 0.53 -6.81
C ILE A 322 -3.71 -0.06 -8.21
N ALA A 323 -4.31 0.59 -9.21
CA ALA A 323 -4.06 0.31 -10.62
C ALA A 323 -3.89 1.61 -11.40
N ILE A 324 -3.24 1.55 -12.56
CA ILE A 324 -2.97 2.73 -13.41
C ILE A 324 -3.51 2.44 -14.80
N SER A 325 -4.14 3.43 -15.43
CA SER A 325 -4.53 3.33 -16.84
C SER A 325 -3.33 3.13 -17.75
N ASN A 326 -3.51 2.48 -18.89
CA ASN A 326 -2.43 2.13 -19.83
C ASN A 326 -1.64 3.34 -20.34
N ASN A 327 -2.25 4.53 -20.34
CA ASN A 327 -1.60 5.79 -20.73
C ASN A 327 -0.90 6.54 -19.57
N GLY A 328 -0.92 5.99 -18.35
CA GLY A 328 -0.30 6.58 -17.16
C GLY A 328 -1.02 7.81 -16.57
N LYS A 329 -2.16 8.25 -17.13
CA LYS A 329 -2.80 9.53 -16.74
C LYS A 329 -3.83 9.39 -15.62
N ASN A 330 -4.40 8.20 -15.45
CA ASN A 330 -5.38 7.93 -14.41
C ASN A 330 -4.85 6.87 -13.45
N VAL A 331 -5.04 7.12 -12.16
CA VAL A 331 -4.76 6.17 -11.08
C VAL A 331 -6.07 5.80 -10.41
N TYR A 332 -6.28 4.51 -10.19
CA TYR A 332 -7.45 3.96 -9.53
C TYR A 332 -7.03 3.39 -8.19
N VAL A 333 -7.71 3.80 -7.12
CA VAL A 333 -7.44 3.29 -5.77
C VAL A 333 -8.73 2.82 -5.13
N VAL A 334 -8.67 1.69 -4.46
CA VAL A 334 -9.80 1.12 -3.73
C VAL A 334 -9.51 1.03 -2.24
N GLU A 335 -10.56 1.20 -1.44
CA GLU A 335 -10.45 1.22 0.02
C GLU A 335 -11.27 0.11 0.67
N ILE A 336 -10.66 -0.59 1.62
CA ILE A 336 -11.35 -1.55 2.50
C ILE A 336 -12.13 -0.84 3.62
N SER A 337 -12.00 0.48 3.77
CA SER A 337 -12.87 1.34 4.56
C SER A 337 -12.65 2.78 4.09
N PRO A 338 -13.67 3.52 3.64
CA PRO A 338 -15.11 3.28 3.80
C PRO A 338 -15.77 2.57 2.59
N PHE A 339 -15.10 1.58 1.97
CA PHE A 339 -15.60 0.83 0.81
C PHE A 339 -15.78 1.71 -0.44
N LYS A 340 -14.79 2.57 -0.72
CA LYS A 340 -14.81 3.50 -1.86
C LYS A 340 -13.78 3.15 -2.92
N ALA A 341 -14.15 3.40 -4.17
CA ALA A 341 -13.26 3.34 -5.32
C ALA A 341 -13.09 4.75 -5.89
N TRP A 342 -11.84 5.15 -6.13
CA TRP A 342 -11.45 6.49 -6.55
C TRP A 342 -10.74 6.45 -7.90
N LYS A 343 -10.92 7.53 -8.66
CA LYS A 343 -10.16 7.86 -9.86
C LYS A 343 -9.42 9.17 -9.60
N PHE A 344 -8.10 9.14 -9.71
CA PHE A 344 -7.23 10.29 -9.67
C PHE A 344 -6.72 10.60 -11.08
N VAL A 345 -6.81 11.86 -11.49
CA VAL A 345 -6.40 12.32 -12.82
C VAL A 345 -5.30 13.36 -12.67
N LEU A 346 -4.14 13.11 -13.29
CA LEU A 346 -3.04 14.06 -13.29
C LEU A 346 -3.42 15.30 -14.11
N ASN A 347 -3.47 16.47 -13.46
CA ASN A 347 -3.77 17.73 -14.13
C ASN A 347 -2.48 18.38 -14.63
N ASN A 348 -2.13 18.11 -15.89
CA ASN A 348 -1.05 18.81 -16.58
C ASN A 348 -1.54 20.19 -17.03
N CYS A 349 -1.69 21.13 -16.10
CA CYS A 349 -1.78 22.55 -16.45
C CYS A 349 -0.40 23.04 -16.92
N THR A 350 0.04 22.64 -18.12
CA THR A 350 0.90 23.49 -18.93
C THR A 350 0.06 24.71 -19.28
N SER A 351 0.33 25.84 -18.65
CA SER A 351 -0.17 27.13 -19.10
C SER A 351 0.24 27.31 -20.56
N GLN A 352 -0.69 27.04 -21.48
CA GLN A 352 -0.63 27.64 -22.81
C GLN A 352 -0.69 29.14 -22.57
N THR A 353 0.44 29.81 -22.76
CA THR A 353 0.48 31.24 -23.00
C THR A 353 -0.37 31.49 -24.24
N LYS A 354 -1.65 31.80 -24.06
CA LYS A 354 -2.44 32.48 -25.08
C LYS A 354 -1.71 33.79 -25.35
N SER A 355 -1.07 33.91 -26.52
CA SER A 355 -0.67 35.19 -27.04
C SER A 355 -1.95 35.98 -27.33
N GLU A 356 -2.37 36.83 -26.40
CA GLU A 356 -3.38 37.82 -26.70
C GLU A 356 -2.75 38.87 -27.61
N SER A 357 -3.18 38.89 -28.88
CA SER A 357 -2.92 40.00 -29.78
C SER A 357 -3.68 41.21 -29.24
N SER A 358 -2.94 42.23 -28.81
CA SER A 358 -3.46 43.51 -28.38
C SER A 358 -4.27 44.18 -29.49
N LYS A 359 -5.53 44.52 -29.20
CA LYS A 359 -6.23 45.61 -29.89
C LYS A 359 -6.55 46.69 -28.87
N MET A 360 -5.91 47.85 -29.07
CA MET A 360 -6.16 49.10 -28.37
C MET A 360 -7.63 49.49 -28.46
N THR A 361 -8.24 49.85 -27.34
CA THR A 361 -9.27 50.90 -27.31
C THR A 361 -9.22 51.64 -25.96
N THR A 362 -9.32 52.95 -26.05
CA THR A 362 -9.04 53.98 -25.04
C THR A 362 -10.23 54.34 -24.14
N SER A 363 -9.89 54.90 -22.96
CA SER A 363 -10.67 55.81 -22.08
C SER A 363 -11.62 55.14 -21.06
N GLN A 364 -11.78 55.54 -19.78
CA GLN A 364 -11.39 56.68 -18.93
C GLN A 364 -11.26 56.20 -17.44
N PRO A 365 -10.67 56.98 -16.51
CA PRO A 365 -10.41 56.53 -15.14
C PRO A 365 -11.58 56.79 -14.17
N LEU A 366 -11.80 55.85 -13.23
CA LEU A 366 -12.74 55.98 -12.11
C LEU A 366 -12.00 55.95 -10.74
N PRO A 367 -12.58 56.56 -9.70
CA PRO A 367 -11.83 57.23 -8.64
C PRO A 367 -11.46 56.36 -7.43
N VAL A 368 -10.40 56.81 -6.75
CA VAL A 368 -9.88 56.34 -5.46
C VAL A 368 -10.92 56.51 -4.34
N LYS A 369 -11.10 55.48 -3.51
CA LYS A 369 -11.74 55.59 -2.18
C LYS A 369 -10.90 54.90 -1.11
N GLN A 370 -10.93 55.54 0.06
CA GLN A 370 -10.07 55.42 1.23
C GLN A 370 -10.13 54.08 1.97
N GLU A 371 -9.02 53.80 2.64
CA GLU A 371 -8.82 52.79 3.67
C GLU A 371 -9.81 52.95 4.84
N ALA A 372 -10.37 51.82 5.28
CA ALA A 372 -11.10 51.71 6.54
C ALA A 372 -10.38 50.71 7.45
N VAL A 373 -9.94 51.24 8.59
CA VAL A 373 -9.34 50.54 9.73
C VAL A 373 -10.36 49.56 10.32
N TYR A 374 -10.00 48.28 10.43
CA TYR A 374 -10.76 47.30 11.20
C TYR A 374 -10.10 47.09 12.57
N THR A 375 -10.84 47.45 13.61
CA THR A 375 -10.55 47.18 15.01
C THR A 375 -10.91 45.74 15.37
N ILE A 376 -10.02 45.09 16.14
CA ILE A 376 -10.19 43.74 16.69
C ILE A 376 -11.01 43.83 17.98
N PRO A 377 -12.11 43.05 18.15
CA PRO A 377 -12.67 42.80 19.46
C PRO A 377 -12.00 41.58 20.11
N ALA A 378 -11.53 41.76 21.33
CA ALA A 378 -11.18 40.68 22.24
C ALA A 378 -12.45 40.01 22.79
N SER A 379 -12.47 38.68 22.91
CA SER A 379 -13.41 38.00 23.80
C SER A 379 -12.71 36.90 24.61
N GLU A 380 -13.14 36.81 25.87
CA GLU A 380 -12.52 36.13 26.98
C GLU A 380 -12.67 34.60 26.99
N LYS A 381 -11.87 34.00 27.87
CA LYS A 381 -11.64 32.57 28.11
C LYS A 381 -12.90 31.84 28.61
N GLY A 382 -13.15 30.65 28.04
CA GLY A 382 -14.01 29.61 28.61
C GLY A 382 -13.18 28.43 29.12
N LEU A 383 -12.79 28.47 30.39
CA LEU A 383 -12.07 27.42 31.12
C LEU A 383 -13.06 26.41 31.70
N THR A 384 -13.62 25.50 30.90
CA THR A 384 -14.54 24.45 31.43
C THR A 384 -14.44 23.06 30.75
N GLY A 385 -13.58 22.86 29.74
CA GLY A 385 -13.39 21.54 29.09
C GLY A 385 -12.27 20.66 29.67
N ALA A 386 -11.31 21.24 30.39
CA ALA A 386 -10.05 20.56 30.75
C ALA A 386 -10.09 19.79 32.08
N LEU A 387 -11.20 19.81 32.83
CA LEU A 387 -11.33 19.11 34.11
C LEU A 387 -12.17 17.83 34.05
N MET A 388 -12.82 17.51 32.92
CA MET A 388 -13.53 16.24 32.76
C MET A 388 -12.72 15.12 32.10
N VAL A 389 -11.57 15.43 31.47
CA VAL A 389 -10.76 14.42 30.75
C VAL A 389 -9.61 13.86 31.61
N THR A 390 -9.21 14.54 32.68
CA THR A 390 -8.14 14.07 33.58
C THR A 390 -8.61 13.08 34.64
N GLY A 391 -9.91 13.03 34.96
CA GLY A 391 -10.47 12.05 35.92
C GLY A 391 -10.62 10.63 35.34
N ALA A 392 -10.95 10.50 34.06
CA ALA A 392 -11.14 9.19 33.41
C ALA A 392 -9.80 8.44 33.18
N CYS A 393 -8.72 9.16 32.89
CA CYS A 393 -7.40 8.56 32.67
C CYS A 393 -6.75 7.99 33.96
N ILE A 394 -7.09 8.54 35.14
CA ILE A 394 -6.56 8.06 36.42
C ILE A 394 -7.30 6.78 36.88
N LEU A 395 -8.59 6.65 36.58
CA LEU A 395 -9.37 5.46 36.94
C LEU A 395 -9.04 4.25 36.05
N PHE A 396 -8.75 4.48 34.77
CA PHE A 396 -8.38 3.40 33.84
C PHE A 396 -6.97 2.84 34.12
N SER A 397 -6.03 3.71 34.52
CA SER A 397 -4.67 3.30 34.86
C SER A 397 -4.58 2.55 36.20
N ALA A 398 -5.40 2.91 37.19
CA ALA A 398 -5.49 2.17 38.44
C ALA A 398 -6.06 0.75 38.26
N ALA A 399 -7.05 0.56 37.38
CA ALA A 399 -7.64 -0.74 37.09
C ALA A 399 -6.65 -1.72 36.42
N ILE A 400 -5.77 -1.20 35.55
CA ILE A 400 -4.73 -2.01 34.87
C ILE A 400 -3.66 -2.46 35.87
N VAL A 401 -3.24 -1.58 36.79
CA VAL A 401 -2.23 -1.92 37.81
C VAL A 401 -2.77 -2.93 38.83
N ILE A 402 -4.05 -2.82 39.23
CA ILE A 402 -4.69 -3.78 40.15
C ILE A 402 -4.84 -5.16 39.48
N SER A 403 -5.21 -5.21 38.20
CA SER A 403 -5.32 -6.45 37.43
C SER A 403 -3.96 -7.13 37.23
N ALA A 404 -2.90 -6.34 36.95
CA ALA A 404 -1.54 -6.85 36.86
C ALA A 404 -1.03 -7.40 38.21
N PHE A 405 -1.37 -6.75 39.33
CA PHE A 405 -1.02 -7.24 40.67
C PHE A 405 -1.76 -8.53 41.03
N LYS A 406 -3.05 -8.64 40.71
CA LYS A 406 -3.82 -9.87 40.93
C LYS A 406 -3.31 -11.03 40.07
N TYR A 407 -2.96 -10.75 38.82
CA TYR A 407 -2.38 -11.74 37.90
C TYR A 407 -1.00 -12.23 38.38
N SER A 408 -0.13 -11.31 38.83
CA SER A 408 1.18 -11.67 39.39
C SER A 408 1.05 -12.55 40.64
N ARG A 409 0.08 -12.29 41.50
CA ARG A 409 -0.13 -13.03 42.75
C ARG A 409 -0.72 -14.43 42.53
N SER A 410 -1.60 -14.59 41.53
CA SER A 410 -2.14 -15.89 41.11
C SER A 410 -1.07 -16.80 40.50
N ARG A 411 -0.08 -16.22 39.81
CA ARG A 411 1.04 -16.96 39.22
C ARG A 411 2.02 -17.51 40.28
N GLU A 412 2.09 -16.89 41.45
CA GLU A 412 2.91 -17.35 42.58
C GLU A 412 2.22 -18.43 43.43
N SER A 413 0.88 -18.50 43.44
CA SER A 413 0.12 -19.45 44.27
C SER A 413 -0.32 -20.73 43.54
N GLY A 414 -0.05 -20.87 42.24
CA GLY A 414 -0.32 -22.10 41.48
C GLY A 414 -1.81 -22.46 41.32
N SER A 415 -2.73 -21.51 41.50
CA SER A 415 -4.16 -21.71 41.31
C SER A 415 -4.75 -20.59 40.44
N ALA A 416 -5.05 -20.92 39.19
CA ALA A 416 -5.88 -20.10 38.32
C ALA A 416 -6.93 -21.00 37.68
N ASP A 417 -8.15 -20.95 38.25
CA ASP A 417 -9.35 -21.57 37.72
C ASP A 417 -10.03 -20.59 36.76
N TRP A 418 -10.21 -21.01 35.51
CA TRP A 418 -10.52 -20.14 34.37
C TRP A 418 -12.00 -19.71 34.29
N ASP A 419 -12.90 -20.39 34.99
CA ASP A 419 -14.35 -20.20 34.84
C ASP A 419 -14.92 -18.94 35.54
N SER A 420 -14.13 -18.23 36.34
CA SER A 420 -14.60 -17.05 37.09
C SER A 420 -14.38 -15.69 36.40
N LEU A 421 -13.68 -15.65 35.26
CA LEU A 421 -13.27 -14.39 34.61
C LEU A 421 -14.15 -13.94 33.43
N ILE A 422 -15.14 -14.73 33.01
CA ILE A 422 -15.97 -14.44 31.83
C ILE A 422 -17.29 -13.73 32.18
N GLN A 423 -17.68 -13.60 33.46
CA GLN A 423 -19.01 -13.10 33.82
C GLN A 423 -19.19 -11.57 34.00
N ASN A 424 -18.20 -10.71 33.75
CA ASN A 424 -18.36 -9.25 33.98
C ASN A 424 -17.64 -8.36 32.95
N ALA A 425 -18.03 -8.43 31.68
CA ALA A 425 -17.65 -7.43 30.69
C ALA A 425 -18.72 -7.27 29.59
N ASP A 426 -19.91 -6.78 29.97
CA ASP A 426 -20.76 -6.00 29.07
C ASP A 426 -20.38 -4.51 29.27
N ILE A 427 -19.89 -3.84 28.22
CA ILE A 427 -20.03 -2.41 27.86
C ILE A 427 -19.62 -2.28 26.39
#